data_AF-A0A961AYL1-F1
#
_entry.id   AF-A0A961AYL1-F1
#
_cell.length_a   1.000
_cell.length_b   1.000
_cell.length_c   1.000
_cell.angle_alpha   90.00
_cell.angle_beta   90.00
_cell.angle_gamma   90.00
#
_symmetry.space_group_name_H-M   'P 1'
#
loop_
_entity.id
_entity.type
_entity.pdbx_description
1 polymer ?
#
loop_
_entity_poly.entity_id
_entity_poly.type
_entity_poly.pdbx_seq_one_letter_code
_entity_poly.pdbx_strand_id
1 'polypeptide(L)'
;NDAEHGLLFDPKVGDKLPAPLHSTGGTFLLDREYPIVSNEKYYIPAWSKGLGVPASTHSRFNLLRYPNIRFGYAKPGDWFVGKRNWWAFSITFGAHNTEETGIPARRKNYLLSIYEVPSQLPMSSAGFLSMGQHEDGTAWRDTSFLGGVFAGRLETRGDVALTGGVFAARNSATFSNSTTVEGRAVGNDFDALGVREAREARLGDVFDASVGGDVGRVVFVPLNRGAEFFEFMGQSDGPDSERLSPTGWNAYSTGARQAQMRIRITRMASAGYQMPIQIRFYYRNRSGQLVYRTYTRGANWPTESESGGPEYPFQTDNLDLGKRALVLRLDRLPAFLDSLGDADDVTVNNSLVIYPDSNRSTVIAPSFPSAGVDPVVVLRGGNDMSEYTNGFSFVTNLRTYIAESLNTVPIPTPSNSGYPAGQEFFPPVSLFAPEKRFGISLDQNSPVEFSGQLNSLKTDETDAFRPLDLQGADNGLVDPDLIHADLRHMRSPAELPPIFLMN
;
A
#
# COMPACT_ATOMS: atom_id res chain seq x y z
N ASN A 1 -34.59 5.85 -10.82
CA ASN A 1 -33.48 5.42 -11.70
C ASN A 1 -33.26 6.34 -12.89
N ASP A 2 -34.27 6.79 -13.66
CA ASP A 2 -34.02 7.63 -14.86
C ASP A 2 -33.76 9.12 -14.60
N ALA A 3 -34.23 9.69 -13.48
CA ALA A 3 -34.09 11.13 -13.20
C ALA A 3 -32.68 11.55 -12.71
N GLU A 4 -31.95 10.64 -12.04
CA GLU A 4 -30.68 10.97 -11.38
C GLU A 4 -29.46 10.82 -12.31
N HIS A 5 -29.58 9.97 -13.34
CA HIS A 5 -28.66 9.96 -14.47
C HIS A 5 -28.82 11.20 -15.38
N GLY A 6 -29.96 11.89 -15.32
CA GLY A 6 -30.25 13.05 -16.17
C GLY A 6 -29.24 14.19 -16.00
N LEU A 7 -28.68 14.37 -14.80
CA LEU A 7 -27.64 15.39 -14.52
C LEU A 7 -26.26 14.99 -15.08
N LEU A 8 -25.97 13.68 -15.13
CA LEU A 8 -24.74 13.12 -15.72
C LEU A 8 -24.78 13.13 -17.25
N PHE A 9 -25.99 13.08 -17.83
CA PHE A 9 -26.23 13.17 -19.27
C PHE A 9 -26.67 14.57 -19.72
N ASP A 10 -26.79 15.54 -18.81
CA ASP A 10 -27.06 16.94 -19.16
C ASP A 10 -25.83 17.52 -19.86
N PRO A 11 -25.90 17.90 -21.15
CA PRO A 11 -24.74 18.40 -21.88
C PRO A 11 -24.16 19.72 -21.31
N LYS A 12 -24.88 20.44 -20.44
CA LYS A 12 -24.38 21.66 -19.78
C LYS A 12 -23.57 21.39 -18.52
N VAL A 13 -23.82 20.25 -17.86
CA VAL A 13 -23.26 19.93 -16.53
C VAL A 13 -22.52 18.59 -16.52
N GLY A 14 -23.05 17.56 -17.17
CA GLY A 14 -22.52 16.20 -17.22
C GLY A 14 -21.05 16.14 -17.66
N ASP A 15 -20.65 17.01 -18.59
CA ASP A 15 -19.26 17.11 -19.06
C ASP A 15 -18.26 17.63 -18.01
N LYS A 16 -18.78 18.34 -17.00
CA LYS A 16 -18.01 18.94 -15.91
C LYS A 16 -18.05 18.08 -14.65
N LEU A 17 -18.88 17.05 -14.60
CA LEU A 17 -18.99 16.15 -13.47
C LEU A 17 -17.97 15.00 -13.57
N PRO A 18 -17.48 14.50 -12.42
CA PRO A 18 -16.58 13.35 -12.43
C PRO A 18 -17.30 12.06 -12.82
N ALA A 19 -16.52 11.01 -13.12
CA ALA A 19 -17.08 9.69 -13.41
C ALA A 19 -17.97 9.20 -12.24
N PRO A 20 -19.16 8.65 -12.52
CA PRO A 20 -20.07 8.15 -11.49
C PRO A 20 -19.57 6.83 -10.90
N LEU A 21 -19.91 6.61 -9.64
CA LEU A 21 -19.70 5.35 -8.92
C LEU A 21 -21.05 4.64 -8.77
N HIS A 22 -21.05 3.33 -8.98
CA HIS A 22 -22.13 2.43 -8.60
C HIS A 22 -22.00 2.04 -7.13
N SER A 23 -23.13 1.85 -6.45
CA SER A 23 -23.21 1.24 -5.11
C SER A 23 -24.50 0.42 -5.00
N THR A 24 -24.57 -0.46 -4.01
CA THR A 24 -25.78 -1.26 -3.72
C THR A 24 -26.95 -0.34 -3.29
N GLY A 25 -28.20 -0.76 -3.52
CA GLY A 25 -29.37 0.11 -3.31
C GLY A 25 -29.50 0.70 -1.89
N GLY A 26 -29.15 -0.06 -0.85
CA GLY A 26 -29.13 0.44 0.54
C GLY A 26 -28.04 1.48 0.77
N THR A 27 -26.81 1.17 0.35
CA THR A 27 -25.65 2.09 0.45
C THR A 27 -25.88 3.38 -0.36
N PHE A 28 -26.51 3.29 -1.53
CA PHE A 28 -26.84 4.44 -2.36
C PHE A 28 -27.78 5.44 -1.66
N LEU A 29 -28.84 4.94 -1.02
CA LEU A 29 -29.80 5.80 -0.31
C LEU A 29 -29.15 6.53 0.86
N LEU A 30 -28.29 5.82 1.62
CA LEU A 30 -27.52 6.42 2.71
C LEU A 30 -26.48 7.42 2.19
N ASP A 31 -25.81 7.11 1.07
CA ASP A 31 -24.78 7.97 0.48
C ASP A 31 -25.31 9.31 -0.01
N ARG A 32 -26.61 9.35 -0.35
CA ARG A 32 -27.31 10.58 -0.72
C ARG A 32 -27.46 11.54 0.47
N GLU A 33 -27.57 11.01 1.68
CA GLU A 33 -27.75 11.79 2.91
C GLU A 33 -26.42 12.06 3.63
N TYR A 34 -25.55 11.05 3.64
CA TYR A 34 -24.25 11.07 4.29
C TYR A 34 -23.15 10.74 3.29
N PRO A 35 -22.13 11.58 3.10
CA PRO A 35 -20.99 11.22 2.25
C PRO A 35 -20.29 9.95 2.76
N ILE A 36 -20.47 8.82 2.07
CA ILE A 36 -19.92 7.52 2.47
C ILE A 36 -18.72 7.15 1.60
N VAL A 37 -17.64 6.73 2.24
CA VAL A 37 -16.50 6.08 1.58
C VAL A 37 -16.60 4.57 1.83
N SER A 38 -16.50 3.76 0.78
CA SER A 38 -16.70 2.31 0.87
C SER A 38 -16.02 1.54 -0.26
N ASN A 39 -15.62 0.30 0.03
CA ASN A 39 -15.11 -0.67 -0.94
C ASN A 39 -16.21 -1.24 -1.85
N GLU A 40 -17.48 -1.05 -1.49
CA GLU A 40 -18.62 -1.42 -2.34
C GLU A 40 -18.89 -0.41 -3.46
N LYS A 41 -18.21 0.74 -3.45
CA LYS A 41 -18.30 1.74 -4.51
C LYS A 41 -17.26 1.47 -5.59
N TYR A 42 -17.72 1.41 -6.84
CA TYR A 42 -16.88 1.15 -8.00
C TYR A 42 -17.38 1.91 -9.23
N TYR A 43 -16.49 2.23 -10.17
CA TYR A 43 -16.84 2.84 -11.44
C TYR A 43 -17.77 1.94 -12.26
N ILE A 44 -18.79 2.53 -12.87
CA ILE A 44 -19.74 1.82 -13.71
C ILE A 44 -18.99 1.21 -14.90
N PRO A 45 -19.08 -0.12 -15.17
CA PRO A 45 -18.31 -0.77 -16.23
C PRO A 45 -18.45 -0.17 -17.64
N ALA A 46 -19.62 0.38 -17.96
CA ALA A 46 -19.90 1.01 -19.24
C ALA A 46 -19.42 2.48 -19.33
N TRP A 47 -18.91 3.06 -18.24
CA TRP A 47 -18.47 4.45 -18.20
C TRP A 47 -16.99 4.58 -18.52
N SER A 48 -16.63 5.52 -19.40
CA SER A 48 -15.24 5.78 -19.82
C SER A 48 -14.82 7.24 -19.63
N LYS A 49 -15.77 8.17 -19.51
CA LYS A 49 -15.44 9.61 -19.47
C LYS A 49 -14.72 9.97 -18.17
N GLY A 50 -13.58 10.64 -18.30
CA GLY A 50 -12.75 11.07 -17.18
C GLY A 50 -11.89 9.96 -16.56
N LEU A 51 -11.91 8.77 -17.13
CA LEU A 51 -11.12 7.61 -16.73
C LEU A 51 -10.04 7.34 -17.79
N GLY A 52 -8.82 7.01 -17.36
CA GLY A 52 -7.70 6.72 -18.27
C GLY A 52 -7.67 5.27 -18.75
N VAL A 53 -8.38 4.36 -18.08
CA VAL A 53 -8.51 2.95 -18.49
C VAL A 53 -9.96 2.45 -18.37
N PRO A 54 -10.37 1.39 -19.09
CA PRO A 54 -11.73 0.85 -19.04
C PRO A 54 -12.18 0.44 -17.63
N ALA A 55 -13.33 0.96 -17.19
CA ALA A 55 -13.93 0.61 -15.89
C ALA A 55 -14.40 -0.84 -15.80
N SER A 56 -14.64 -1.52 -16.93
CA SER A 56 -14.97 -2.95 -16.97
C SER A 56 -13.84 -3.84 -16.45
N THR A 57 -12.59 -3.42 -16.61
CA THR A 57 -11.39 -4.12 -16.10
C THR A 57 -10.91 -3.50 -14.78
N HIS A 58 -11.00 -2.16 -14.67
CA HIS A 58 -10.46 -1.40 -13.54
C HIS A 58 -11.58 -0.58 -12.86
N SER A 59 -12.49 -1.30 -12.19
CA SER A 59 -13.70 -0.72 -11.59
C SER A 59 -13.46 -0.09 -10.21
N ARG A 60 -12.54 -0.63 -9.40
CA ARG A 60 -12.27 -0.11 -8.04
C ARG A 60 -11.35 1.10 -8.05
N PHE A 61 -10.25 1.02 -8.79
CA PHE A 61 -9.30 2.11 -8.98
C PHE A 61 -9.08 2.29 -10.46
N ASN A 62 -8.89 3.53 -10.89
CA ASN A 62 -8.69 3.86 -12.29
C ASN A 62 -7.60 4.94 -12.41
N LEU A 63 -7.19 5.25 -13.64
CA LEU A 63 -6.36 6.41 -13.90
C LEU A 63 -7.21 7.67 -13.92
N LEU A 64 -6.85 8.61 -13.08
CA LEU A 64 -7.49 9.92 -12.96
C LEU A 64 -6.49 11.01 -13.27
N ARG A 65 -6.97 12.13 -13.82
CA ARG A 65 -6.14 13.33 -13.96
C ARG A 65 -5.99 13.98 -12.59
N TYR A 66 -4.76 14.18 -12.15
CA TYR A 66 -4.45 14.85 -10.89
C TYR A 66 -5.03 16.26 -10.92
N PRO A 67 -5.83 16.66 -9.91
CA PRO A 67 -6.47 17.96 -9.92
C PRO A 67 -5.42 19.08 -9.84
N ASN A 68 -5.81 20.30 -10.20
CA ASN A 68 -4.92 21.45 -10.05
C ASN A 68 -4.80 21.85 -8.56
N ILE A 69 -3.94 21.10 -7.85
CA ILE A 69 -3.64 21.27 -6.42
C ILE A 69 -2.13 21.27 -6.20
N ARG A 70 -1.68 22.12 -5.27
CA ARG A 70 -0.25 22.41 -5.03
C ARG A 70 0.35 21.54 -3.92
N PHE A 71 -0.09 20.29 -3.79
CA PHE A 71 0.42 19.35 -2.76
C PHE A 71 1.55 18.46 -3.27
N GLY A 72 1.77 18.38 -4.59
CA GLY A 72 2.91 17.67 -5.15
C GLY A 72 2.85 16.14 -5.05
N TYR A 73 1.65 15.55 -4.91
CA TYR A 73 1.53 14.08 -5.02
C TYR A 73 1.74 13.60 -6.47
N ALA A 74 1.30 14.41 -7.44
CA ALA A 74 1.62 14.29 -8.86
C ALA A 74 1.60 15.71 -9.47
N LYS A 75 2.05 15.88 -10.72
CA LYS A 75 1.91 17.19 -11.39
C LYS A 75 0.44 17.38 -11.79
N PRO A 76 -0.14 18.59 -11.64
CA PRO A 76 -1.48 18.89 -12.13
C PRO A 76 -1.69 18.43 -13.57
N GLY A 77 -2.76 17.66 -13.80
CA GLY A 77 -3.07 17.09 -15.10
C GLY A 77 -2.35 15.78 -15.43
N ASP A 78 -1.35 15.32 -14.67
CA ASP A 78 -0.78 13.99 -14.88
C ASP A 78 -1.76 12.89 -14.47
N TRP A 79 -1.57 11.70 -15.03
CA TRP A 79 -2.33 10.52 -14.62
C TRP A 79 -1.80 10.01 -13.28
N PHE A 80 -2.71 9.68 -12.38
CA PHE A 80 -2.40 8.95 -11.15
C PHE A 80 -3.49 7.91 -10.88
N VAL A 81 -3.15 6.88 -10.14
CA VAL A 81 -4.08 5.81 -9.77
C VAL A 81 -4.96 6.30 -8.62
N GLY A 82 -6.28 6.17 -8.74
CA GLY A 82 -7.18 6.58 -7.67
C GLY A 82 -8.65 6.24 -7.90
N LYS A 83 -9.44 6.40 -6.84
CA LYS A 83 -10.90 6.39 -6.89
C LYS A 83 -11.42 7.73 -6.39
N ARG A 84 -12.28 8.41 -7.17
CA ARG A 84 -12.83 9.71 -6.80
C ARG A 84 -14.26 9.55 -6.34
N ASN A 85 -14.48 9.66 -5.02
CA ASN A 85 -15.82 9.87 -4.48
C ASN A 85 -16.16 11.34 -4.57
N TRP A 86 -17.41 11.65 -4.91
CA TRP A 86 -17.81 13.03 -5.06
C TRP A 86 -19.30 13.24 -4.77
N TRP A 87 -19.61 14.42 -4.26
CA TRP A 87 -20.97 14.84 -3.93
C TRP A 87 -21.16 16.29 -4.36
N ALA A 88 -22.29 16.58 -4.99
CA ALA A 88 -22.68 17.93 -5.35
C ALA A 88 -23.73 18.45 -4.36
N PHE A 89 -23.51 19.63 -3.79
CA PHE A 89 -24.47 20.27 -2.90
C PHE A 89 -24.53 21.78 -3.13
N SER A 90 -25.59 22.40 -2.63
CA SER A 90 -25.77 23.85 -2.70
C SER A 90 -25.78 24.44 -1.31
N ILE A 91 -25.06 25.55 -1.11
CA ILE A 91 -25.15 26.36 0.10
C ILE A 91 -25.82 27.69 -0.27
N THR A 92 -26.85 28.06 0.48
CA THR A 92 -27.51 29.37 0.36
C THR A 92 -27.01 30.30 1.44
N PHE A 93 -26.20 31.29 1.06
CA PHE A 93 -25.64 32.29 1.96
C PHE A 93 -26.59 33.48 2.15
N GLY A 94 -26.66 34.00 3.37
CA GLY A 94 -27.42 35.23 3.68
C GLY A 94 -28.93 35.07 3.73
N ALA A 95 -29.45 33.84 3.66
CA ALA A 95 -30.90 33.59 3.75
C ALA A 95 -31.50 34.05 5.09
N HIS A 96 -30.74 33.89 6.18
CA HIS A 96 -31.20 34.21 7.53
C HIS A 96 -31.23 35.72 7.85
N ASN A 97 -30.51 36.56 7.08
CA ASN A 97 -30.39 38.00 7.33
C ASN A 97 -30.86 38.85 6.14
N THR A 98 -31.54 38.26 5.15
CA THR A 98 -32.04 38.96 3.96
C THR A 98 -33.04 40.05 4.34
N GLU A 99 -33.93 39.80 5.31
CA GLU A 99 -34.92 40.79 5.78
C GLU A 99 -34.28 41.97 6.53
N GLU A 100 -33.23 41.72 7.31
CA GLU A 100 -32.53 42.76 8.09
C GLU A 100 -31.57 43.61 7.26
N THR A 101 -30.88 43.00 6.29
CA THR A 101 -29.82 43.67 5.52
C THR A 101 -30.28 44.17 4.16
N GLY A 102 -31.42 43.68 3.64
CA GLY A 102 -31.87 43.92 2.27
C GLY A 102 -30.99 43.29 1.18
N ILE A 103 -29.95 42.52 1.56
CA ILE A 103 -29.04 41.85 0.64
C ILE A 103 -29.64 40.48 0.27
N PRO A 104 -29.92 40.20 -1.02
CA PRO A 104 -30.53 38.94 -1.42
C PRO A 104 -29.60 37.76 -1.17
N ALA A 105 -30.18 36.66 -0.70
CA ALA A 105 -29.47 35.40 -0.50
C ALA A 105 -28.80 34.93 -1.79
N ARG A 106 -27.58 34.42 -1.69
CA ARG A 106 -26.82 33.86 -2.82
C ARG A 106 -26.68 32.36 -2.66
N ARG A 107 -27.25 31.61 -3.61
CA ARG A 107 -27.01 30.16 -3.73
C ARG A 107 -25.71 29.92 -4.49
N LYS A 108 -24.81 29.12 -3.91
CA LYS A 108 -23.60 28.61 -4.57
C LYS A 108 -23.62 27.10 -4.58
N ASN A 109 -23.16 26.51 -5.68
CA ASN A 109 -23.04 25.06 -5.83
C ASN A 109 -21.58 24.67 -5.63
N TYR A 110 -21.37 23.59 -4.89
CA TYR A 110 -20.06 23.05 -4.56
C TYR A 110 -20.00 21.58 -4.97
N LEU A 111 -18.80 21.15 -5.36
CA LEU A 111 -18.45 19.76 -5.56
C LEU A 111 -17.42 19.40 -4.48
N LEU A 112 -17.80 18.54 -3.55
CA LEU A 112 -16.83 17.89 -2.68
C LEU A 112 -16.27 16.68 -3.42
N SER A 113 -14.95 16.53 -3.41
CA SER A 113 -14.27 15.37 -3.98
C SER A 113 -13.30 14.81 -2.95
N ILE A 114 -13.44 13.52 -2.66
CA ILE A 114 -12.50 12.75 -1.85
C ILE A 114 -11.85 11.76 -2.79
N TYR A 115 -10.53 11.88 -2.92
CA TYR A 115 -9.72 10.95 -3.70
C TYR A 115 -9.20 9.90 -2.74
N GLU A 116 -9.60 8.65 -2.97
CA GLU A 116 -8.97 7.48 -2.36
C GLU A 116 -7.76 7.15 -3.21
N VAL A 117 -6.56 7.36 -2.65
CA VAL A 117 -5.32 7.27 -3.40
C VAL A 117 -4.46 6.14 -2.82
N PRO A 118 -4.29 5.01 -3.53
CA PRO A 118 -3.36 4.00 -3.07
C PRO A 118 -1.95 4.58 -3.05
N SER A 119 -1.16 4.12 -2.08
CA SER A 119 0.26 4.42 -2.00
C SER A 119 0.92 3.97 -3.30
N GLN A 120 1.38 4.96 -4.06
CA GLN A 120 1.83 4.76 -5.45
C GLN A 120 3.10 5.51 -5.78
N LEU A 121 3.65 6.24 -4.81
CA LEU A 121 4.89 6.95 -4.95
C LEU A 121 6.05 5.96 -4.78
N PRO A 122 7.19 6.19 -5.48
CA PRO A 122 8.44 5.47 -5.27
C PRO A 122 8.81 5.31 -3.79
N MET A 123 8.55 6.36 -3.01
CA MET A 123 8.85 6.38 -1.58
C MET A 123 7.83 7.22 -0.82
N SER A 124 7.32 6.68 0.29
CA SER A 124 6.46 7.45 1.19
C SER A 124 6.58 7.10 2.67
N SER A 125 6.34 8.08 3.54
CA SER A 125 6.26 7.90 4.99
C SER A 125 5.24 8.87 5.60
N ALA A 126 4.39 8.40 6.53
CA ALA A 126 3.52 9.32 7.26
C ALA A 126 4.28 10.11 8.34
N GLY A 127 5.43 9.61 8.79
CA GLY A 127 6.32 10.21 9.79
C GLY A 127 7.53 10.90 9.17
N PHE A 128 8.70 10.71 9.77
CA PHE A 128 9.97 11.28 9.27
C PHE A 128 10.65 10.36 8.24
N LEU A 129 11.02 10.90 7.09
CA LEU A 129 11.81 10.25 6.04
C LEU A 129 13.15 10.97 5.85
N SER A 130 14.26 10.23 5.92
CA SER A 130 15.61 10.70 5.61
C SER A 130 16.15 9.97 4.39
N MET A 131 16.67 10.73 3.42
CA MET A 131 17.13 10.19 2.13
C MET A 131 18.56 10.58 1.77
N GLY A 132 19.20 9.77 0.93
CA GLY A 132 20.49 10.05 0.27
C GLY A 132 21.74 9.60 1.03
N GLN A 133 21.61 9.26 2.32
CA GLN A 133 22.68 8.67 3.12
C GLN A 133 22.12 7.58 4.04
N HIS A 134 22.98 6.59 4.33
CA HIS A 134 22.78 5.59 5.37
C HIS A 134 22.99 6.20 6.77
N GLU A 135 22.59 5.48 7.82
CA GLU A 135 22.78 5.92 9.20
C GLU A 135 24.23 6.24 9.57
N ASP A 136 25.20 5.50 9.00
CA ASP A 136 26.64 5.72 9.22
C ASP A 136 27.21 6.92 8.43
N GLY A 137 26.39 7.58 7.62
CA GLY A 137 26.75 8.73 6.78
C GLY A 137 27.28 8.35 5.39
N THR A 138 27.41 7.06 5.06
CA THR A 138 27.74 6.63 3.70
C THR A 138 26.63 7.04 2.72
N ALA A 139 27.02 7.51 1.53
CA ALA A 139 26.05 7.94 0.52
C ALA A 139 25.34 6.74 -0.10
N TRP A 140 24.07 6.92 -0.46
CA TRP A 140 23.38 5.97 -1.32
C TRP A 140 24.08 5.88 -2.68
N ARG A 141 24.16 4.67 -3.20
CA ARG A 141 24.70 4.38 -4.54
C ARG A 141 23.63 3.67 -5.36
N ASP A 142 23.76 3.75 -6.68
CA ASP A 142 22.94 3.02 -7.66
C ASP A 142 21.42 3.02 -7.35
N THR A 143 20.92 4.17 -6.93
CA THR A 143 19.51 4.38 -6.59
C THR A 143 18.87 5.38 -7.56
N SER A 144 17.79 4.98 -8.24
CA SER A 144 17.00 5.84 -9.12
C SER A 144 15.60 6.10 -8.57
N PHE A 145 15.12 7.33 -8.76
CA PHE A 145 13.76 7.74 -8.40
C PHE A 145 13.01 8.24 -9.62
N LEU A 146 11.94 7.53 -9.98
CA LEU A 146 11.03 7.89 -11.05
C LEU A 146 9.63 8.15 -10.51
N GLY A 147 9.36 9.39 -10.14
CA GLY A 147 8.12 9.83 -9.51
C GLY A 147 8.36 10.75 -8.31
N GLY A 148 7.26 11.15 -7.65
CA GLY A 148 7.33 12.03 -6.47
C GLY A 148 7.70 11.28 -5.19
N VAL A 149 8.03 12.02 -4.15
CA VAL A 149 8.27 11.49 -2.80
C VAL A 149 7.39 12.23 -1.81
N PHE A 150 6.76 11.50 -0.89
CA PHE A 150 5.94 12.08 0.17
C PHE A 150 6.46 11.74 1.57
N ALA A 151 6.50 12.71 2.47
CA ALA A 151 6.75 12.44 3.89
C ALA A 151 5.93 13.32 4.83
N GLY A 152 5.73 12.90 6.09
CA GLY A 152 5.28 13.81 7.15
C GLY A 152 6.31 14.92 7.37
N ARG A 153 7.56 14.51 7.59
CA ARG A 153 8.77 15.35 7.57
C ARG A 153 9.77 14.74 6.59
N LEU A 154 10.39 15.56 5.76
CA LEU A 154 11.37 15.15 4.76
C LEU A 154 12.73 15.76 5.05
N GLU A 155 13.79 14.95 4.98
CA GLU A 155 15.17 15.41 4.95
C GLU A 155 15.94 14.70 3.83
N THR A 156 16.68 15.45 3.02
CA THR A 156 17.68 14.88 2.12
C THR A 156 19.08 15.19 2.62
N ARG A 157 19.98 14.20 2.50
CA ARG A 157 21.39 14.26 2.89
C ARG A 157 22.22 13.76 1.73
N GLY A 158 23.31 14.45 1.40
CA GLY A 158 24.09 14.13 0.20
C GLY A 158 23.28 14.30 -1.08
N ASP A 159 23.62 13.52 -2.10
CA ASP A 159 23.07 13.65 -3.45
C ASP A 159 21.74 12.89 -3.57
N VAL A 160 20.67 13.62 -3.90
CA VAL A 160 19.34 13.04 -4.16
C VAL A 160 18.77 13.67 -5.41
N ALA A 161 18.40 12.85 -6.40
CA ALA A 161 17.82 13.31 -7.65
C ALA A 161 16.50 12.59 -7.94
N LEU A 162 15.42 13.36 -8.15
CA LEU A 162 14.14 12.84 -8.64
C LEU A 162 13.98 13.13 -10.14
N THR A 163 13.46 12.14 -10.86
CA THR A 163 13.02 12.29 -12.25
C THR A 163 11.51 12.08 -12.32
N GLY A 164 10.78 12.86 -13.12
CA GLY A 164 9.34 12.68 -13.33
C GLY A 164 8.45 12.98 -12.11
N GLY A 165 8.93 13.71 -11.11
CA GLY A 165 8.23 13.89 -9.83
C GLY A 165 8.56 15.19 -9.11
N VAL A 166 8.13 15.27 -7.85
CA VAL A 166 8.34 16.42 -6.96
C VAL A 166 8.45 15.92 -5.51
N PHE A 167 9.02 16.74 -4.62
CA PHE A 167 9.02 16.48 -3.19
C PHE A 167 7.76 17.05 -2.54
N ALA A 168 7.06 16.25 -1.74
CA ALA A 168 5.92 16.67 -0.95
C ALA A 168 6.15 16.35 0.52
N ALA A 169 5.92 17.31 1.40
CA ALA A 169 5.94 17.09 2.84
C ALA A 169 4.65 17.59 3.49
N ARG A 170 4.23 16.98 4.61
CA ARG A 170 3.07 17.48 5.36
C ARG A 170 3.44 18.66 6.25
N ASN A 171 4.53 18.53 7.01
CA ASN A 171 4.88 19.45 8.08
C ASN A 171 6.14 20.27 7.77
N SER A 172 7.19 19.64 7.23
CA SER A 172 8.45 20.32 6.92
C SER A 172 9.30 19.52 5.95
N ALA A 173 10.07 20.21 5.11
CA ALA A 173 11.09 19.62 4.26
C ALA A 173 12.41 20.37 4.43
N THR A 174 13.52 19.64 4.47
CA THR A 174 14.88 20.19 4.47
C THR A 174 15.69 19.48 3.39
N PHE A 175 16.37 20.27 2.57
CA PHE A 175 17.09 19.78 1.41
C PHE A 175 18.60 20.03 1.53
N SER A 176 19.38 19.04 1.12
CA SER A 176 20.81 19.19 0.85
C SER A 176 21.04 20.10 -0.36
N ASN A 177 22.23 20.71 -0.45
CA ASN A 177 22.60 21.58 -1.59
C ASN A 177 22.67 20.84 -2.94
N SER A 178 22.75 19.52 -2.93
CA SER A 178 22.80 18.68 -4.13
C SER A 178 21.49 17.96 -4.43
N THR A 179 20.40 18.34 -3.75
CA THR A 179 19.07 17.83 -4.08
C THR A 179 18.56 18.44 -5.39
N THR A 180 18.10 17.60 -6.31
CA THR A 180 17.57 18.05 -7.61
C THR A 180 16.26 17.36 -7.99
N VAL A 181 15.45 18.08 -8.78
CA VAL A 181 14.24 17.58 -9.43
C VAL A 181 14.33 17.92 -10.91
N GLU A 182 14.37 16.90 -11.78
CA GLU A 182 14.58 17.10 -13.23
C GLU A 182 15.85 17.92 -13.52
N GLY A 183 16.92 17.69 -12.75
CA GLY A 183 18.19 18.42 -12.84
C GLY A 183 18.17 19.85 -12.29
N ARG A 184 17.05 20.33 -11.74
CA ARG A 184 16.94 21.66 -11.12
C ARG A 184 17.19 21.55 -9.63
N ALA A 185 18.05 22.42 -9.10
CA ALA A 185 18.38 22.44 -7.67
C ALA A 185 17.16 22.83 -6.83
N VAL A 186 16.97 22.11 -5.72
CA VAL A 186 15.94 22.41 -4.71
C VAL A 186 16.65 22.85 -3.42
N GLY A 187 16.58 24.15 -3.14
CA GLY A 187 17.14 24.73 -1.91
C GLY A 187 16.14 24.75 -0.76
N ASN A 188 16.62 25.07 0.44
CA ASN A 188 15.79 25.27 1.64
C ASN A 188 14.92 26.56 1.57
N ASP A 189 15.15 27.40 0.57
CA ASP A 189 14.36 28.59 0.25
C ASP A 189 13.21 28.31 -0.74
N PHE A 190 12.91 27.03 -1.03
CA PHE A 190 11.89 26.65 -2.01
C PHE A 190 10.50 27.26 -1.74
N ASP A 191 10.19 27.54 -0.48
CA ASP A 191 8.93 28.14 -0.02
C ASP A 191 9.10 29.61 0.42
N ALA A 192 10.26 30.22 0.21
CA ALA A 192 10.46 31.63 0.53
C ALA A 192 9.58 32.55 -0.35
N LEU A 193 9.07 33.63 0.25
CA LEU A 193 8.32 34.67 -0.47
C LEU A 193 9.16 35.22 -1.62
N GLY A 194 8.54 35.38 -2.80
CA GLY A 194 9.20 35.82 -4.02
C GLY A 194 9.87 34.69 -4.80
N VAL A 195 10.42 33.66 -4.14
CA VAL A 195 11.00 32.49 -4.81
C VAL A 195 9.91 31.65 -5.47
N ARG A 196 8.79 31.43 -4.76
CA ARG A 196 7.63 30.70 -5.28
C ARG A 196 6.99 31.41 -6.45
N GLU A 197 6.73 32.70 -6.33
CA GLU A 197 6.06 33.50 -7.36
C GLU A 197 6.96 33.64 -8.60
N ALA A 198 8.27 33.85 -8.42
CA ALA A 198 9.22 33.87 -9.53
C ALA A 198 9.31 32.50 -10.23
N ARG A 199 9.21 31.40 -9.47
CA ARG A 199 9.18 30.04 -10.01
C ARG A 199 7.89 29.78 -10.78
N GLU A 200 6.74 30.13 -10.21
CA GLU A 200 5.41 29.98 -10.83
C GLU A 200 5.33 30.80 -12.13
N ALA A 201 5.84 32.04 -12.13
CA ALA A 201 5.91 32.86 -13.33
C ALA A 201 6.77 32.22 -14.45
N ARG A 202 7.77 31.40 -14.10
CA ARG A 202 8.68 30.75 -15.05
C ARG A 202 8.20 29.38 -15.52
N LEU A 203 7.59 28.60 -14.63
CA LEU A 203 7.31 27.17 -14.82
C LEU A 203 5.81 26.81 -14.77
N GLY A 204 4.94 27.78 -14.48
CA GLY A 204 3.51 27.55 -14.24
C GLY A 204 3.25 26.88 -12.88
N ASP A 205 2.17 26.10 -12.79
CA ASP A 205 1.67 25.46 -11.56
C ASP A 205 2.50 24.23 -11.09
N VAL A 206 3.76 24.07 -11.53
CA VAL A 206 4.62 22.92 -11.16
C VAL A 206 5.65 23.34 -10.11
N PHE A 207 5.60 22.69 -8.94
CA PHE A 207 6.51 22.92 -7.82
C PHE A 207 7.48 21.74 -7.67
N ASP A 208 8.77 22.01 -7.52
CA ASP A 208 9.78 20.96 -7.28
C ASP A 208 9.71 20.41 -5.86
N ALA A 209 9.23 21.22 -4.93
CA ALA A 209 8.98 20.87 -3.54
C ALA A 209 7.74 21.62 -3.01
N SER A 210 7.00 21.01 -2.10
CA SER A 210 5.80 21.60 -1.47
C SER A 210 5.59 21.10 -0.04
N VAL A 211 4.97 21.94 0.81
CA VAL A 211 4.53 21.58 2.16
C VAL A 211 3.02 21.78 2.29
N GLY A 212 2.33 20.85 2.96
CA GLY A 212 0.86 20.81 3.03
C GLY A 212 0.15 22.03 3.63
N GLY A 213 0.90 22.94 4.28
CA GLY A 213 0.37 24.16 4.90
C GLY A 213 -0.07 25.27 3.94
N ASP A 214 0.38 25.26 2.67
CA ASP A 214 0.41 26.49 1.87
C ASP A 214 -0.85 26.83 1.08
N VAL A 215 -1.85 25.95 1.02
CA VAL A 215 -2.98 26.14 0.08
C VAL A 215 -4.38 26.09 0.67
N GLY A 216 -4.59 25.70 1.94
CA GLY A 216 -5.85 25.82 2.70
C GLY A 216 -7.12 25.20 2.08
N ARG A 217 -7.05 24.63 0.87
CA ARG A 217 -8.16 24.10 0.06
C ARG A 217 -8.08 22.59 -0.14
N VAL A 218 -6.99 21.98 0.32
CA VAL A 218 -6.65 20.58 0.11
C VAL A 218 -6.14 20.04 1.43
N VAL A 219 -6.62 18.86 1.80
CA VAL A 219 -6.14 18.10 2.95
C VAL A 219 -5.69 16.76 2.42
N PHE A 220 -4.46 16.37 2.75
CA PHE A 220 -3.92 15.05 2.46
C PHE A 220 -3.82 14.27 3.78
N VAL A 221 -4.41 13.08 3.83
CA VAL A 221 -4.51 12.29 5.07
C VAL A 221 -3.94 10.89 4.82
N PRO A 222 -2.67 10.64 5.16
CA PRO A 222 -2.13 9.29 5.05
C PRO A 222 -2.87 8.36 6.02
N LEU A 223 -3.43 7.25 5.52
CA LEU A 223 -4.14 6.26 6.34
C LEU A 223 -3.17 5.20 6.86
N ASN A 224 -2.08 5.66 7.48
CA ASN A 224 -1.09 4.80 8.09
C ASN A 224 -1.47 4.47 9.55
N ARG A 225 -1.76 3.19 9.81
CA ARG A 225 -2.16 2.67 11.14
C ARG A 225 -0.97 2.30 12.04
N GLY A 226 0.27 2.46 11.58
CA GLY A 226 1.44 2.01 12.33
C GLY A 226 1.43 0.50 12.57
N ALA A 227 1.77 0.08 13.78
CA ALA A 227 1.79 -1.34 14.15
C ALA A 227 0.41 -2.02 14.07
N GLU A 228 -0.68 -1.26 14.24
CA GLU A 228 -2.06 -1.78 14.11
C GLU A 228 -2.35 -2.27 12.70
N PHE A 229 -1.59 -1.86 11.68
CA PHE A 229 -1.71 -2.37 10.30
C PHE A 229 -1.53 -3.90 10.23
N PHE A 230 -0.73 -4.46 11.13
CA PHE A 230 -0.47 -5.91 11.22
C PHE A 230 -1.49 -6.64 12.11
N GLU A 231 -2.41 -5.92 12.76
CA GLU A 231 -3.26 -6.49 13.80
C GLU A 231 -4.51 -7.16 13.21
N PHE A 232 -4.47 -8.49 13.12
CA PHE A 232 -5.64 -9.25 12.69
C PHE A 232 -6.72 -9.33 13.79
N MET A 233 -6.29 -9.54 15.04
CA MET A 233 -7.16 -9.85 16.20
C MET A 233 -7.66 -8.61 16.97
N GLY A 234 -7.42 -7.41 16.44
CA GLY A 234 -7.73 -6.15 17.13
C GLY A 234 -9.20 -5.83 17.26
N GLN A 235 -9.49 -4.57 17.59
CA GLN A 235 -10.86 -4.11 17.84
C GLN A 235 -11.81 -4.38 16.66
N SER A 236 -13.00 -4.91 16.94
CA SER A 236 -14.04 -5.10 15.93
C SER A 236 -14.52 -3.74 15.42
N ASP A 237 -14.94 -3.67 14.15
CA ASP A 237 -15.64 -2.51 13.61
C ASP A 237 -17.08 -2.40 14.13
N GLY A 238 -17.55 -3.39 14.92
CA GLY A 238 -18.95 -3.50 15.31
C GLY A 238 -19.81 -4.09 14.19
N PRO A 239 -21.09 -4.40 14.47
CA PRO A 239 -22.00 -4.95 13.47
C PRO A 239 -22.33 -3.92 12.39
N ASP A 240 -22.55 -4.38 11.16
CA ASP A 240 -22.86 -3.54 10.00
C ASP A 240 -24.11 -2.67 10.24
N SER A 241 -25.07 -3.16 11.03
CA SER A 241 -26.30 -2.44 11.39
C SER A 241 -26.08 -1.19 12.23
N GLU A 242 -24.92 -1.05 12.88
CA GLU A 242 -24.57 0.11 13.72
C GLU A 242 -23.65 1.10 12.98
N ARG A 243 -23.30 0.81 11.71
CA ARG A 243 -22.37 1.62 10.92
C ARG A 243 -23.07 2.30 9.75
N LEU A 244 -22.68 3.55 9.47
CA LEU A 244 -23.13 4.26 8.27
C LEU A 244 -22.49 3.70 6.99
N SER A 245 -21.18 3.41 7.02
CA SER A 245 -20.50 2.75 5.90
C SER A 245 -20.55 1.24 6.06
N PRO A 246 -20.90 0.48 4.99
CA PRO A 246 -20.81 -0.98 5.02
C PRO A 246 -19.35 -1.45 5.16
N THR A 247 -18.37 -0.63 4.75
CA THR A 247 -16.96 -0.91 4.97
C THR A 247 -16.51 -0.34 6.32
N GLY A 248 -16.07 -1.21 7.23
CA GLY A 248 -15.60 -0.81 8.56
C GLY A 248 -14.25 -0.12 8.51
N TRP A 249 -13.96 0.74 9.50
CA TRP A 249 -12.71 1.51 9.51
C TRP A 249 -11.47 0.62 9.57
N ASN A 250 -11.47 -0.39 10.43
CA ASN A 250 -10.35 -1.32 10.56
C ASN A 250 -10.26 -2.22 9.33
N ALA A 251 -11.39 -2.70 8.79
CA ALA A 251 -11.41 -3.44 7.52
C ALA A 251 -10.83 -2.61 6.35
N TYR A 252 -11.06 -1.29 6.36
CA TYR A 252 -10.56 -0.37 5.34
C TYR A 252 -9.08 -0.03 5.50
N SER A 253 -8.61 0.20 6.74
CA SER A 253 -7.28 0.77 7.02
C SER A 253 -6.22 -0.24 7.47
N THR A 254 -6.61 -1.48 7.81
CA THR A 254 -5.70 -2.50 8.36
C THR A 254 -5.39 -3.59 7.33
N GLY A 255 -4.16 -3.65 6.83
CA GLY A 255 -3.77 -4.62 5.80
C GLY A 255 -3.98 -6.07 6.21
N ALA A 256 -3.70 -6.43 7.48
CA ALA A 256 -3.94 -7.78 7.97
C ALA A 256 -5.39 -8.25 7.78
N ARG A 257 -6.37 -7.35 7.88
CA ARG A 257 -7.81 -7.67 7.72
C ARG A 257 -8.26 -7.82 6.28
N GLN A 258 -7.48 -7.29 5.34
CA GLN A 258 -7.77 -7.36 3.91
C GLN A 258 -7.34 -8.71 3.29
N ALA A 259 -6.53 -9.50 4.01
CA ALA A 259 -6.03 -10.79 3.53
C ALA A 259 -7.14 -11.84 3.36
N GLN A 260 -7.11 -12.53 2.22
CA GLN A 260 -8.04 -13.61 1.86
C GLN A 260 -7.68 -14.94 2.51
N MET A 261 -6.38 -15.18 2.72
CA MET A 261 -5.83 -16.33 3.43
C MET A 261 -5.21 -15.92 4.76
N ARG A 262 -5.19 -16.85 5.72
CA ARG A 262 -4.65 -16.59 7.06
C ARG A 262 -3.96 -17.83 7.61
N ILE A 263 -2.78 -17.67 8.18
CA ILE A 263 -2.16 -18.69 9.04
C ILE A 263 -2.16 -18.15 10.46
N ARG A 264 -2.95 -18.79 11.31
CA ARG A 264 -2.92 -18.56 12.75
C ARG A 264 -2.01 -19.62 13.38
N ILE A 265 -0.94 -19.20 14.03
CA ILE A 265 -0.11 -20.11 14.83
C ILE A 265 -0.80 -20.32 16.18
N THR A 266 -1.30 -21.54 16.42
CA THR A 266 -2.13 -21.87 17.60
C THR A 266 -1.37 -22.60 18.69
N ARG A 267 -0.21 -23.19 18.38
CA ARG A 267 0.65 -23.86 19.37
C ARG A 267 2.11 -23.81 18.96
N MET A 268 2.96 -23.31 19.87
CA MET A 268 4.40 -23.51 19.84
C MET A 268 4.80 -24.74 20.66
N ALA A 269 6.02 -25.26 20.46
CA ALA A 269 6.53 -26.40 21.21
C ALA A 269 6.55 -26.14 22.73
N SER A 270 6.95 -24.92 23.15
CA SER A 270 6.80 -24.44 24.52
C SER A 270 6.89 -22.92 24.57
N ALA A 271 6.56 -22.30 25.71
CA ALA A 271 6.77 -20.86 25.89
C ALA A 271 8.25 -20.45 25.73
N GLY A 272 9.20 -21.26 26.21
CA GLY A 272 10.64 -21.02 26.04
C GLY A 272 11.21 -21.42 24.67
N TYR A 273 10.43 -22.10 23.84
CA TYR A 273 10.85 -22.56 22.51
C TYR A 273 9.74 -22.29 21.50
N GLN A 274 9.78 -21.07 20.93
CA GLN A 274 8.76 -20.52 20.00
C GLN A 274 8.81 -21.15 18.59
N MET A 275 8.97 -22.47 18.48
CA MET A 275 8.82 -23.20 17.21
C MET A 275 7.36 -23.60 17.00
N PRO A 276 6.72 -23.21 15.88
CA PRO A 276 5.35 -23.62 15.57
C PRO A 276 5.23 -25.15 15.46
N ILE A 277 4.26 -25.74 16.16
CA ILE A 277 3.91 -27.16 16.04
C ILE A 277 2.45 -27.38 15.67
N GLN A 278 1.64 -26.33 15.73
CA GLN A 278 0.28 -26.33 15.19
C GLN A 278 -0.05 -24.98 14.56
N ILE A 279 -0.58 -25.05 13.35
CA ILE A 279 -1.10 -23.90 12.63
C ILE A 279 -2.54 -24.18 12.18
N ARG A 280 -3.31 -23.11 12.03
CA ARG A 280 -4.61 -23.16 11.37
C ARG A 280 -4.57 -22.28 10.13
N PHE A 281 -4.75 -22.91 8.98
CA PHE A 281 -4.77 -22.26 7.68
C PHE A 281 -6.21 -22.00 7.28
N TYR A 282 -6.53 -20.73 7.02
CA TYR A 282 -7.82 -20.25 6.52
C TYR A 282 -7.66 -19.84 5.05
N TYR A 283 -8.64 -20.17 4.22
CA TYR A 283 -8.68 -19.84 2.80
C TYR A 283 -10.13 -19.69 2.32
N ARG A 284 -10.32 -19.06 1.15
CA ARG A 284 -11.61 -18.98 0.48
C ARG A 284 -11.87 -20.26 -0.31
N ASN A 285 -13.04 -20.86 -0.11
CA ASN A 285 -13.52 -21.93 -0.99
C ASN A 285 -14.15 -21.35 -2.27
N ARG A 286 -14.48 -22.21 -3.23
CA ARG A 286 -15.13 -21.81 -4.51
C ARG A 286 -16.50 -21.13 -4.38
N SER A 287 -17.08 -21.12 -3.18
CA SER A 287 -18.31 -20.37 -2.87
C SER A 287 -18.01 -19.01 -2.22
N GLY A 288 -16.75 -18.60 -2.13
CA GLY A 288 -16.29 -17.38 -1.46
C GLY A 288 -16.32 -17.43 0.07
N GLN A 289 -16.66 -18.57 0.67
CA GLN A 289 -16.72 -18.73 2.12
C GLN A 289 -15.33 -18.96 2.68
N LEU A 290 -15.06 -18.37 3.85
CA LEU A 290 -13.81 -18.61 4.57
C LEU A 290 -13.91 -19.94 5.33
N VAL A 291 -13.09 -20.91 4.93
CA VAL A 291 -12.96 -22.22 5.59
C VAL A 291 -11.57 -22.37 6.21
N TYR A 292 -11.34 -23.43 6.99
CA TYR A 292 -10.02 -23.69 7.54
C TYR A 292 -9.66 -25.17 7.65
N ARG A 293 -8.36 -25.43 7.74
CA ARG A 293 -7.75 -26.71 8.10
C ARG A 293 -6.74 -26.48 9.22
N THR A 294 -6.64 -27.45 10.14
CA THR A 294 -5.65 -27.40 11.24
C THR A 294 -4.56 -28.42 10.94
N TYR A 295 -3.31 -27.96 10.97
CA TYR A 295 -2.12 -28.76 10.71
C TYR A 295 -1.31 -28.89 11.99
N THR A 296 -1.05 -30.13 12.43
CA THR A 296 -0.29 -30.45 13.65
C THR A 296 0.89 -31.34 13.30
N ARG A 297 2.09 -30.94 13.75
CA ARG A 297 3.32 -31.71 13.57
C ARG A 297 3.18 -33.10 14.19
N GLY A 298 3.65 -34.13 13.48
CA GLY A 298 3.53 -35.53 13.87
C GLY A 298 2.13 -36.15 13.70
N ALA A 299 1.18 -35.42 13.10
CA ALA A 299 -0.15 -35.95 12.79
C ALA A 299 -0.50 -35.79 11.31
N ASN A 300 -0.71 -34.56 10.85
CA ASN A 300 -1.14 -34.25 9.48
C ASN A 300 -0.36 -33.08 8.86
N TRP A 301 0.79 -32.76 9.44
CA TRP A 301 1.70 -31.73 8.95
C TRP A 301 3.10 -32.32 8.76
N PRO A 302 3.38 -32.93 7.60
CA PRO A 302 4.64 -33.60 7.34
C PRO A 302 5.79 -32.59 7.28
N THR A 303 6.94 -33.00 7.82
CA THR A 303 8.23 -32.33 7.64
C THR A 303 8.71 -32.49 6.20
N GLU A 304 9.63 -31.64 5.77
CA GLU A 304 10.17 -31.67 4.39
C GLU A 304 10.72 -33.05 3.97
N SER A 305 11.21 -33.86 4.91
CA SER A 305 11.76 -35.20 4.65
C SER A 305 10.71 -36.32 4.66
N GLU A 306 9.50 -36.07 5.14
CA GLU A 306 8.42 -37.05 5.20
C GLU A 306 7.66 -37.11 3.88
N SER A 307 6.96 -38.23 3.63
CA SER A 307 6.12 -38.38 2.45
C SER A 307 5.05 -37.29 2.37
N GLY A 308 4.93 -36.63 1.22
CA GLY A 308 4.04 -35.48 1.03
C GLY A 308 4.61 -34.16 1.58
N GLY A 309 5.74 -34.19 2.31
CA GLY A 309 6.38 -33.00 2.89
C GLY A 309 6.86 -31.97 1.87
N PRO A 310 7.59 -32.38 0.81
CA PRO A 310 8.06 -31.48 -0.25
C PRO A 310 6.94 -30.77 -1.02
N GLU A 311 5.71 -31.25 -0.97
CA GLU A 311 4.55 -30.62 -1.60
C GLU A 311 3.86 -29.60 -0.68
N TYR A 312 4.13 -29.63 0.63
CA TYR A 312 3.51 -28.70 1.58
C TYR A 312 4.17 -27.32 1.52
N PRO A 313 3.35 -26.23 1.47
CA PRO A 313 3.87 -24.87 1.41
C PRO A 313 4.31 -24.32 2.77
N PHE A 314 4.00 -25.02 3.87
CA PHE A 314 4.29 -24.59 5.23
C PHE A 314 5.30 -25.52 5.87
N GLN A 315 6.49 -25.01 6.18
CA GLN A 315 7.53 -25.76 6.87
C GLN A 315 8.04 -25.03 8.10
N THR A 316 8.86 -25.71 8.90
CA THR A 316 9.46 -25.15 10.12
C THR A 316 10.94 -25.42 10.09
N ASP A 317 11.74 -24.41 10.41
CA ASP A 317 13.20 -24.50 10.28
C ASP A 317 13.90 -23.75 11.42
N ASN A 318 15.13 -24.18 11.73
CA ASN A 318 16.01 -23.48 12.63
C ASN A 318 17.06 -22.76 11.80
N LEU A 319 17.01 -21.43 11.75
CA LEU A 319 18.00 -20.65 11.02
C LEU A 319 19.34 -20.67 11.76
N ASP A 320 20.44 -20.44 11.04
CA ASP A 320 21.82 -20.45 11.58
C ASP A 320 22.02 -19.50 12.77
N LEU A 321 21.19 -18.45 12.84
CA LEU A 321 21.10 -17.46 13.92
C LEU A 321 20.41 -17.98 15.20
N GLY A 322 20.04 -19.26 15.24
CA GLY A 322 19.23 -19.85 16.31
C GLY A 322 17.76 -19.43 16.30
N LYS A 323 17.31 -18.74 15.23
CA LYS A 323 15.93 -18.27 15.06
C LYS A 323 15.00 -19.44 14.70
N ARG A 324 13.79 -19.43 15.27
CA ARG A 324 12.76 -20.44 14.98
C ARG A 324 11.82 -19.89 13.91
N ALA A 325 11.80 -20.54 12.76
CA ALA A 325 11.12 -20.04 11.58
C ALA A 325 9.89 -20.87 11.22
N LEU A 326 8.81 -20.17 10.82
CA LEU A 326 7.81 -20.72 9.91
C LEU A 326 8.25 -20.37 8.48
N VAL A 327 8.55 -21.38 7.67
CA VAL A 327 8.93 -21.23 6.28
C VAL A 327 7.67 -21.30 5.42
N LEU A 328 7.46 -20.28 4.59
CA LEU A 328 6.42 -20.23 3.56
C LEU A 328 7.06 -20.41 2.19
N ARG A 329 6.64 -21.46 1.49
CA ARG A 329 7.04 -21.80 0.12
C ARG A 329 5.98 -21.30 -0.85
N LEU A 330 6.27 -20.17 -1.49
CA LEU A 330 5.31 -19.48 -2.38
C LEU A 330 5.08 -20.26 -3.68
N ASP A 331 6.11 -20.95 -4.17
CA ASP A 331 6.10 -21.87 -5.31
C ASP A 331 5.14 -23.06 -5.15
N ARG A 332 4.87 -23.47 -3.91
CA ARG A 332 4.04 -24.64 -3.61
C ARG A 332 2.59 -24.29 -3.30
N LEU A 333 2.31 -23.04 -2.97
CA LEU A 333 1.01 -22.61 -2.48
C LEU A 333 -0.13 -22.79 -3.50
N PRO A 334 0.04 -22.48 -4.81
CA PRO A 334 -1.03 -22.69 -5.78
C PRO A 334 -1.44 -24.16 -5.92
N ALA A 335 -0.48 -25.04 -6.20
CA ALA A 335 -0.72 -26.49 -6.30
C ALA A 335 -1.30 -27.08 -4.99
N PHE A 336 -0.88 -26.54 -3.84
CA PHE A 336 -1.44 -26.94 -2.55
C PHE A 336 -2.91 -26.54 -2.41
N LEU A 337 -3.30 -25.32 -2.78
CA LEU A 337 -4.70 -24.88 -2.77
C LEU A 337 -5.55 -25.81 -3.65
N ASP A 338 -5.10 -26.11 -4.86
CA ASP A 338 -5.80 -27.04 -5.76
C ASP A 338 -5.98 -28.42 -5.14
N SER A 339 -4.96 -28.91 -4.42
CA SER A 339 -5.01 -30.22 -3.74
C SER A 339 -6.06 -30.31 -2.62
N LEU A 340 -6.52 -29.18 -2.07
CA LEU A 340 -7.56 -29.16 -1.03
C LEU A 340 -8.95 -29.52 -1.58
N GLY A 341 -9.15 -29.43 -2.90
CA GLY A 341 -10.37 -29.82 -3.62
C GLY A 341 -11.55 -28.85 -3.49
N ASP A 342 -11.64 -28.11 -2.37
CA ASP A 342 -12.67 -27.09 -2.11
C ASP A 342 -12.17 -25.65 -2.23
N ALA A 343 -10.84 -25.44 -2.26
CA ALA A 343 -10.26 -24.11 -2.36
C ALA A 343 -10.58 -23.44 -3.70
N ASP A 344 -10.72 -22.11 -3.62
CA ASP A 344 -10.65 -21.26 -4.80
C ASP A 344 -9.19 -21.06 -5.22
N ASP A 345 -8.98 -20.64 -6.45
CA ASP A 345 -7.63 -20.47 -7.01
C ASP A 345 -6.92 -19.22 -6.45
N VAL A 346 -5.68 -19.00 -6.89
CA VAL A 346 -4.85 -17.85 -6.50
C VAL A 346 -5.30 -16.51 -7.09
N THR A 347 -6.36 -16.46 -7.90
CA THR A 347 -7.00 -15.20 -8.31
C THR A 347 -7.86 -14.62 -7.18
N VAL A 348 -8.37 -15.47 -6.30
CA VAL A 348 -9.12 -15.12 -5.08
C VAL A 348 -8.25 -15.26 -3.84
N ASN A 349 -7.55 -16.37 -3.69
CA ASN A 349 -6.63 -16.65 -2.57
C ASN A 349 -5.25 -16.02 -2.83
N ASN A 350 -5.24 -14.69 -2.99
CA ASN A 350 -4.07 -13.93 -3.46
C ASN A 350 -3.40 -13.07 -2.38
N SER A 351 -3.80 -13.24 -1.12
CA SER A 351 -3.22 -12.47 -0.02
C SER A 351 -3.20 -13.29 1.26
N LEU A 352 -2.11 -13.23 2.00
CA LEU A 352 -1.86 -14.06 3.17
C LEU A 352 -1.42 -13.21 4.36
N VAL A 353 -2.09 -13.41 5.49
CA VAL A 353 -1.61 -12.92 6.79
C VAL A 353 -1.11 -14.06 7.67
N ILE A 354 0.07 -13.90 8.28
CA ILE A 354 0.60 -14.83 9.30
C ILE A 354 0.70 -14.11 10.63
N TYR A 355 0.10 -14.67 11.67
CA TYR A 355 0.18 -14.11 13.01
C TYR A 355 0.12 -15.20 14.11
N PRO A 356 0.81 -14.97 15.25
CA PRO A 356 0.68 -15.79 16.44
C PRO A 356 -0.60 -15.48 17.22
N ASP A 357 -1.31 -16.52 17.69
CA ASP A 357 -2.46 -16.38 18.61
C ASP A 357 -1.94 -16.31 20.06
N SER A 358 -1.56 -15.11 20.50
CA SER A 358 -1.00 -14.85 21.84
C SER A 358 -1.98 -15.10 23.00
N ASN A 359 -3.24 -15.43 22.71
CA ASN A 359 -4.19 -15.93 23.72
C ASN A 359 -3.92 -17.39 24.12
N ARG A 360 -2.95 -18.07 23.49
CA ARG A 360 -2.58 -19.46 23.76
C ARG A 360 -1.38 -19.52 24.68
N SER A 361 -1.40 -20.42 25.66
CA SER A 361 -0.37 -20.48 26.71
C SER A 361 1.06 -20.75 26.23
N THR A 362 1.25 -21.36 25.05
CA THR A 362 2.59 -21.59 24.49
C THR A 362 3.04 -20.53 23.50
N VAL A 363 2.16 -19.61 23.10
CA VAL A 363 2.41 -18.63 22.04
C VAL A 363 2.67 -17.26 22.67
N ILE A 364 3.88 -16.73 22.49
CA ILE A 364 4.26 -15.42 23.00
C ILE A 364 3.96 -14.36 21.92
N ALA A 365 3.49 -13.19 22.36
CA ALA A 365 3.30 -12.05 21.46
C ALA A 365 4.67 -11.55 20.97
N PRO A 366 4.85 -11.31 19.66
CA PRO A 366 6.12 -10.83 19.12
C PRO A 366 6.39 -9.40 19.59
N SER A 367 7.66 -9.04 19.76
CA SER A 367 8.05 -7.69 20.15
C SER A 367 8.22 -6.76 18.94
N PHE A 368 8.16 -5.46 19.20
CA PHE A 368 8.41 -4.40 18.22
C PHE A 368 9.44 -3.42 18.80
N PRO A 369 10.68 -3.34 18.27
CA PRO A 369 11.30 -4.21 17.25
C PRO A 369 11.42 -5.68 17.66
N SER A 370 11.67 -6.57 16.70
CA SER A 370 11.65 -8.03 16.96
C SER A 370 12.85 -8.49 17.79
N ALA A 371 12.60 -9.28 18.83
CA ALA A 371 13.62 -9.77 19.75
C ALA A 371 14.35 -11.01 19.23
N GLY A 372 15.50 -11.32 19.84
CA GLY A 372 16.30 -12.52 19.58
C GLY A 372 15.50 -13.82 19.59
N VAL A 373 14.57 -13.95 20.53
CA VAL A 373 13.78 -15.17 20.79
C VAL A 373 12.45 -15.24 20.02
N ASP A 374 12.07 -14.16 19.34
CA ASP A 374 10.82 -14.12 18.60
C ASP A 374 10.82 -15.13 17.44
N PRO A 375 9.67 -15.77 17.17
CA PRO A 375 9.51 -16.55 15.96
C PRO A 375 9.59 -15.64 14.74
N VAL A 376 10.10 -16.17 13.64
CA VAL A 376 10.28 -15.44 12.38
C VAL A 376 9.52 -16.14 11.26
N VAL A 377 9.26 -15.41 10.18
CA VAL A 377 8.78 -15.99 8.92
C VAL A 377 9.89 -15.96 7.89
N VAL A 378 10.00 -17.01 7.10
CA VAL A 378 10.94 -17.08 5.97
C VAL A 378 10.14 -17.30 4.70
N LEU A 379 10.35 -16.45 3.70
CA LEU A 379 9.81 -16.63 2.36
C LEU A 379 10.85 -17.36 1.50
N ARG A 380 10.44 -18.46 0.86
CA ARG A 380 11.26 -19.26 -0.08
C ARG A 380 10.46 -19.59 -1.34
N GLY A 381 11.16 -19.88 -2.43
CA GLY A 381 10.51 -20.26 -3.69
C GLY A 381 9.62 -19.15 -4.26
N GLY A 382 9.99 -17.88 -4.07
CA GLY A 382 9.23 -16.73 -4.54
C GLY A 382 9.67 -16.20 -5.90
N ASN A 383 10.64 -16.83 -6.55
CA ASN A 383 11.26 -16.28 -7.76
C ASN A 383 10.26 -16.08 -8.90
N ASP A 384 9.40 -17.08 -9.13
CA ASP A 384 8.33 -17.03 -10.12
C ASP A 384 6.99 -16.84 -9.42
N MET A 385 6.35 -15.70 -9.67
CA MET A 385 5.02 -15.36 -9.16
C MET A 385 3.98 -15.29 -10.27
N SER A 386 4.28 -15.81 -11.47
CA SER A 386 3.46 -15.66 -12.68
C SER A 386 2.03 -16.18 -12.55
N GLU A 387 1.78 -17.14 -11.65
CA GLU A 387 0.44 -17.64 -11.34
C GLU A 387 -0.45 -16.60 -10.65
N TYR A 388 0.14 -15.65 -9.91
CA TYR A 388 -0.57 -14.60 -9.19
C TYR A 388 -0.90 -13.40 -10.08
N THR A 389 -1.67 -13.62 -11.15
CA THR A 389 -1.99 -12.59 -12.15
C THR A 389 -2.74 -11.37 -11.59
N ASN A 390 -3.48 -11.53 -10.49
CA ASN A 390 -4.11 -10.45 -9.72
C ASN A 390 -3.23 -9.91 -8.59
N GLY A 391 -1.94 -10.26 -8.60
CA GLY A 391 -0.96 -9.92 -7.57
C GLY A 391 -0.95 -10.84 -6.36
N PHE A 392 0.03 -10.64 -5.49
CA PHE A 392 0.16 -11.33 -4.21
C PHE A 392 0.51 -10.36 -3.07
N SER A 393 -0.16 -10.47 -1.93
CA SER A 393 0.17 -9.68 -0.75
C SER A 393 0.47 -10.54 0.46
N PHE A 394 1.56 -10.22 1.15
CA PHE A 394 1.96 -10.87 2.39
C PHE A 394 2.00 -9.88 3.54
N VAL A 395 1.34 -10.22 4.65
CA VAL A 395 1.30 -9.40 5.86
C VAL A 395 1.66 -10.26 7.07
N THR A 396 2.53 -9.77 7.94
CA THR A 396 2.78 -10.41 9.22
C THR A 396 3.23 -9.40 10.27
N ASN A 397 3.02 -9.71 11.54
CA ASN A 397 3.61 -9.00 12.68
C ASN A 397 4.93 -9.64 13.14
N LEU A 398 5.50 -10.57 12.38
CA LEU A 398 6.77 -11.22 12.65
C LEU A 398 7.89 -10.65 11.75
N ARG A 399 9.13 -10.69 12.22
CA ARG A 399 10.29 -10.43 11.35
C ARG A 399 10.26 -11.42 10.18
N THR A 400 10.45 -10.89 8.97
CA THR A 400 10.42 -11.70 7.74
C THR A 400 11.79 -11.74 7.08
N TYR A 401 12.25 -12.93 6.75
CA TYR A 401 13.45 -13.18 5.95
C TYR A 401 13.03 -13.52 4.52
N ILE A 402 13.62 -12.83 3.55
CA ILE A 402 13.51 -13.13 2.12
C ILE A 402 14.75 -13.95 1.78
N ALA A 403 14.59 -15.27 1.71
CA ALA A 403 15.72 -16.19 1.61
C ALA A 403 16.37 -16.21 0.22
N GLU A 404 15.57 -15.97 -0.81
CA GLU A 404 15.92 -16.09 -2.24
C GLU A 404 15.27 -14.95 -3.01
N SER A 405 15.55 -14.85 -4.31
CA SER A 405 14.89 -13.91 -5.22
C SER A 405 13.37 -14.02 -5.16
N LEU A 406 12.70 -12.87 -5.26
CA LEU A 406 11.25 -12.76 -5.21
C LEU A 406 10.75 -11.98 -6.42
N ASN A 407 9.82 -12.57 -7.17
CA ASN A 407 9.10 -11.94 -8.27
C ASN A 407 9.99 -11.39 -9.40
N THR A 408 10.85 -12.24 -9.96
CA THR A 408 11.81 -11.87 -11.02
C THR A 408 11.42 -12.36 -12.40
N VAL A 409 10.29 -13.09 -12.51
CA VAL A 409 9.78 -13.61 -13.78
C VAL A 409 8.68 -12.68 -14.31
N PRO A 410 8.87 -12.04 -15.48
CA PRO A 410 7.85 -11.18 -16.06
C PRO A 410 6.70 -12.01 -16.65
N ILE A 411 5.50 -11.43 -16.66
CA ILE A 411 4.31 -11.92 -17.34
C ILE A 411 3.93 -10.97 -18.49
N PRO A 412 3.06 -11.40 -19.42
CA PRO A 412 2.50 -10.50 -20.42
C PRO A 412 1.79 -9.32 -19.74
N THR A 413 2.01 -8.11 -20.28
CA THR A 413 1.29 -6.91 -19.85
C THR A 413 -0.22 -7.15 -19.86
N PRO A 414 -0.94 -6.92 -18.74
CA PRO A 414 -2.39 -7.09 -18.71
C PRO A 414 -3.09 -6.20 -19.74
N SER A 415 -4.08 -6.75 -20.43
CA SER A 415 -4.89 -5.99 -21.38
C SER A 415 -5.62 -4.85 -20.65
N ASN A 416 -5.83 -3.73 -21.35
CA ASN A 416 -6.52 -2.54 -20.81
C ASN A 416 -5.86 -1.88 -19.58
N SER A 417 -4.63 -2.25 -19.23
CA SER A 417 -3.88 -1.68 -18.11
C SER A 417 -3.40 -0.24 -18.34
N GLY A 418 -3.37 0.24 -19.58
CA GLY A 418 -2.75 1.52 -19.91
C GLY A 418 -1.21 1.46 -19.96
N TYR A 419 -0.61 0.27 -19.80
CA TYR A 419 0.81 0.04 -20.08
C TYR A 419 1.08 -0.09 -21.58
N PRO A 420 2.23 0.39 -22.08
CA PRO A 420 2.68 0.10 -23.44
C PRO A 420 2.84 -1.41 -23.64
N ALA A 421 2.33 -1.92 -24.76
CA ALA A 421 2.46 -3.33 -25.12
C ALA A 421 3.93 -3.74 -25.27
N GLY A 422 4.30 -4.91 -24.74
CA GLY A 422 5.63 -5.47 -24.87
C GLY A 422 6.65 -4.96 -23.83
N GLN A 423 6.23 -4.15 -22.86
CA GLN A 423 7.05 -3.86 -21.68
C GLN A 423 7.01 -5.03 -20.70
N GLU A 424 8.13 -5.26 -20.02
CA GLU A 424 8.18 -6.20 -18.90
C GLU A 424 7.18 -5.76 -17.83
N PHE A 425 6.34 -6.71 -17.42
CA PHE A 425 5.37 -6.50 -16.37
C PHE A 425 5.52 -7.65 -15.38
N PHE A 426 5.66 -7.33 -14.10
CA PHE A 426 5.75 -8.32 -13.05
C PHE A 426 4.41 -8.37 -12.31
N PRO A 427 3.94 -9.56 -11.88
CA PRO A 427 2.81 -9.68 -10.97
C PRO A 427 2.95 -8.71 -9.79
N PRO A 428 1.92 -7.93 -9.42
CA PRO A 428 2.08 -6.94 -8.37
C PRO A 428 2.20 -7.61 -7.01
N VAL A 429 3.32 -7.37 -6.30
CA VAL A 429 3.60 -7.98 -4.99
C VAL A 429 3.73 -6.91 -3.92
N SER A 430 3.10 -7.11 -2.76
CA SER A 430 3.35 -6.30 -1.57
C SER A 430 3.73 -7.11 -0.34
N LEU A 431 4.73 -6.63 0.39
CA LEU A 431 5.24 -7.24 1.61
C LEU A 431 5.16 -6.27 2.78
N PHE A 432 4.35 -6.61 3.78
CA PHE A 432 4.22 -5.87 5.02
C PHE A 432 4.71 -6.72 6.18
N ALA A 433 5.84 -6.31 6.76
CA ALA A 433 6.42 -6.88 7.95
C ALA A 433 7.07 -5.75 8.77
N PRO A 434 7.19 -5.89 10.11
CA PRO A 434 7.83 -4.88 10.95
C PRO A 434 9.31 -4.72 10.60
N GLU A 435 9.95 -5.83 10.24
CA GLU A 435 11.33 -5.89 9.79
C GLU A 435 11.44 -6.89 8.64
N LYS A 436 12.22 -6.53 7.62
CA LYS A 436 12.58 -7.39 6.49
C LYS A 436 14.09 -7.63 6.52
N ARG A 437 14.49 -8.88 6.29
CA ARG A 437 15.89 -9.31 6.22
C ARG A 437 16.14 -10.00 4.89
N PHE A 438 17.33 -9.83 4.34
CA PHE A 438 17.72 -10.43 3.06
C PHE A 438 18.74 -11.54 3.30
N GLY A 439 18.47 -12.71 2.70
CA GLY A 439 19.23 -13.93 2.94
C GLY A 439 18.86 -14.63 4.25
N ILE A 440 19.38 -15.83 4.45
CA ILE A 440 19.19 -16.63 5.68
C ILE A 440 20.49 -17.23 6.24
N SER A 441 21.59 -17.15 5.49
CA SER A 441 22.91 -17.64 5.89
C SER A 441 23.75 -16.50 6.46
N LEU A 442 24.53 -16.81 7.49
CA LEU A 442 25.43 -15.86 8.17
C LEU A 442 26.66 -15.48 7.34
N ASP A 443 27.10 -16.39 6.46
CA ASP A 443 28.39 -16.26 5.76
C ASP A 443 28.25 -15.63 4.37
N GLN A 444 27.03 -15.27 3.97
CA GLN A 444 26.75 -14.75 2.63
C GLN A 444 26.12 -13.36 2.72
N ASN A 445 26.90 -12.35 2.32
CA ASN A 445 26.35 -11.04 2.05
C ASN A 445 25.55 -11.13 0.74
N SER A 446 24.23 -11.11 0.81
CA SER A 446 23.35 -11.23 -0.35
C SER A 446 23.15 -9.86 -0.98
N PRO A 447 23.53 -9.66 -2.26
CA PRO A 447 23.17 -8.45 -2.98
C PRO A 447 21.66 -8.26 -3.00
N VAL A 448 21.23 -7.00 -2.87
CA VAL A 448 19.82 -6.63 -2.87
C VAL A 448 19.55 -5.71 -4.05
N GLU A 449 19.03 -6.31 -5.11
CA GLU A 449 18.49 -5.59 -6.26
C GLU A 449 16.97 -5.58 -6.14
N PHE A 450 16.35 -4.41 -6.17
CA PHE A 450 14.89 -4.34 -6.13
C PHE A 450 14.35 -3.17 -6.97
N SER A 451 13.18 -3.40 -7.55
CA SER A 451 12.42 -2.39 -8.27
C SER A 451 11.01 -2.28 -7.70
N GLY A 452 10.48 -1.06 -7.62
CA GLY A 452 9.12 -0.81 -7.13
C GLY A 452 9.06 0.34 -6.13
N GLN A 453 8.47 0.09 -4.95
CA GLN A 453 8.17 1.14 -3.96
C GLN A 453 8.60 0.75 -2.56
N LEU A 454 9.05 1.74 -1.78
CA LEU A 454 9.34 1.59 -0.35
C LEU A 454 8.51 2.55 0.48
N ASN A 455 7.66 1.99 1.33
CA ASN A 455 6.77 2.75 2.19
C ASN A 455 6.99 2.38 3.66
N SER A 456 6.86 3.37 4.54
CA SER A 456 6.99 3.18 5.97
C SER A 456 5.65 3.22 6.69
N LEU A 457 5.50 2.28 7.62
CA LEU A 457 4.43 2.33 8.62
C LEU A 457 4.81 3.16 9.84
N LYS A 458 6.05 3.67 9.97
CA LYS A 458 6.39 4.59 11.07
C LYS A 458 5.50 5.84 11.01
N THR A 459 4.96 6.23 12.16
CA THR A 459 4.13 7.43 12.34
C THR A 459 4.84 8.50 13.16
N ASP A 460 5.97 8.18 13.78
CA ASP A 460 6.80 9.09 14.56
C ASP A 460 7.52 10.10 13.66
N GLU A 461 7.68 11.34 14.14
CA GLU A 461 8.31 12.45 13.40
C GLU A 461 9.74 12.78 13.87
N THR A 462 10.23 12.06 14.89
CA THR A 462 11.57 12.18 15.49
C THR A 462 12.48 11.03 15.08
N ASP A 463 11.94 9.82 14.95
CA ASP A 463 12.68 8.65 14.49
C ASP A 463 12.63 8.54 12.96
N ALA A 464 13.77 8.77 12.32
CA ALA A 464 13.88 8.74 10.87
C ALA A 464 13.63 7.33 10.32
N PHE A 465 12.78 7.23 9.31
CA PHE A 465 12.80 6.10 8.40
C PHE A 465 13.93 6.28 7.38
N ARG A 466 14.84 5.31 7.35
CA ARG A 466 15.95 5.21 6.39
C ARG A 466 15.77 3.96 5.53
N PRO A 467 15.16 4.09 4.34
CA PRO A 467 14.65 2.95 3.58
C PRO A 467 15.72 1.99 3.05
N LEU A 468 16.94 2.48 2.80
CA LEU A 468 18.04 1.68 2.29
C LEU A 468 19.02 1.20 3.36
N ASP A 469 18.70 1.41 4.64
CA ASP A 469 19.42 0.74 5.75
C ASP A 469 18.92 -0.71 5.88
N LEU A 470 19.11 -1.47 4.80
CA LEU A 470 18.70 -2.85 4.68
C LEU A 470 19.60 -3.71 5.55
N GLN A 471 19.01 -4.75 6.15
CA GLN A 471 19.77 -5.65 7.02
C GLN A 471 19.79 -7.07 6.48
N GLY A 472 20.96 -7.68 6.54
CA GLY A 472 21.19 -9.07 6.17
C GLY A 472 20.69 -10.05 7.23
N ALA A 473 20.97 -11.33 7.02
CA ALA A 473 20.63 -12.38 7.97
C ALA A 473 21.33 -12.19 9.32
N ASP A 474 22.61 -11.83 9.31
CA ASP A 474 23.52 -11.62 10.45
C ASP A 474 23.14 -10.45 11.39
N ASN A 475 22.09 -9.71 11.06
CA ASN A 475 21.69 -8.44 11.67
C ASN A 475 22.60 -7.24 11.33
N GLY A 476 23.63 -7.44 10.52
CA GLY A 476 24.44 -6.36 9.96
C GLY A 476 23.66 -5.59 8.91
N LEU A 477 24.11 -4.36 8.64
CA LEU A 477 23.68 -3.62 7.45
C LEU A 477 24.22 -4.32 6.21
N VAL A 478 23.39 -4.41 5.18
CA VAL A 478 23.87 -4.79 3.84
C VAL A 478 24.83 -3.71 3.37
N ASP A 479 25.95 -4.12 2.78
CA ASP A 479 26.94 -3.19 2.25
C ASP A 479 26.27 -2.27 1.20
N PRO A 480 26.38 -0.93 1.31
CA PRO A 480 25.84 0.01 0.33
C PRO A 480 26.19 -0.32 -1.12
N ASP A 481 27.38 -0.90 -1.38
CA ASP A 481 27.82 -1.29 -2.73
C ASP A 481 27.09 -2.50 -3.30
N LEU A 482 26.30 -3.19 -2.48
CA LEU A 482 25.49 -4.34 -2.86
C LEU A 482 23.99 -4.02 -2.95
N ILE A 483 23.61 -2.74 -2.83
CA ILE A 483 22.22 -2.29 -2.90
C ILE A 483 21.99 -1.57 -4.23
N HIS A 484 21.12 -2.14 -5.07
CA HIS A 484 20.62 -1.48 -6.28
C HIS A 484 19.11 -1.27 -6.16
N ALA A 485 18.67 -0.02 -6.28
CA ALA A 485 17.29 0.36 -6.00
C ALA A 485 16.70 1.18 -7.15
N ASP A 486 15.75 0.60 -7.88
CA ASP A 486 15.02 1.32 -8.93
C ASP A 486 13.57 1.60 -8.52
N LEU A 487 13.40 2.77 -7.91
CA LEU A 487 12.15 3.17 -7.26
C LEU A 487 11.24 3.93 -8.23
N ARG A 488 10.04 3.41 -8.45
CA ARG A 488 9.13 3.87 -9.50
C ARG A 488 7.70 4.08 -9.01
N HIS A 489 7.06 5.11 -9.56
CA HIS A 489 5.64 5.39 -9.35
C HIS A 489 4.76 4.37 -10.07
N MET A 490 3.66 3.91 -9.45
CA MET A 490 2.68 3.03 -10.12
C MET A 490 1.90 3.78 -11.21
N ARG A 491 2.05 3.35 -12.46
CA ARG A 491 1.46 3.99 -13.64
C ARG A 491 0.10 3.43 -14.02
N SER A 492 -0.28 2.28 -13.46
CA SER A 492 -1.53 1.59 -13.76
C SER A 492 -2.20 1.04 -12.52
N PRO A 493 -3.55 0.99 -12.48
CA PRO A 493 -4.27 0.19 -11.49
C PRO A 493 -3.96 -1.31 -11.58
N ALA A 494 -3.42 -1.81 -12.71
CA ALA A 494 -2.98 -3.20 -12.84
C ALA A 494 -1.76 -3.54 -11.97
N GLU A 495 -0.97 -2.54 -11.57
CA GLU A 495 0.16 -2.73 -10.64
C GLU A 495 -0.26 -2.73 -9.17
N LEU A 496 -1.55 -2.52 -8.87
CA LEU A 496 -2.01 -2.52 -7.49
C LEU A 496 -1.97 -3.94 -6.93
N PRO A 497 -1.20 -4.19 -5.86
CA PRO A 497 -1.25 -5.46 -5.17
C PRO A 497 -2.60 -5.61 -4.43
N PRO A 498 -2.97 -6.81 -3.99
CA PRO A 498 -4.23 -7.04 -3.26
C PRO A 498 -4.39 -6.21 -1.98
N ILE A 499 -3.28 -5.91 -1.31
CA ILE A 499 -3.19 -5.09 -0.09
C ILE A 499 -2.20 -3.96 -0.34
N PHE A 500 -2.63 -2.72 -0.07
CA PHE A 500 -1.83 -1.51 -0.17
C PHE A 500 -2.19 -0.52 0.93
N LEU A 501 -1.32 0.46 1.17
CA LEU A 501 -1.64 1.61 2.00
C LEU A 501 -2.51 2.59 1.22
N MET A 502 -3.39 3.28 1.94
CA MET A 502 -4.29 4.29 1.40
C MET A 502 -3.92 5.68 1.90
N ASN A 503 -4.20 6.68 1.07
CA ASN A 503 -4.06 8.11 1.37
C ASN A 503 -5.30 8.89 0.94
#